data_AF-A0A151ULC9-F1
#
_entry.id   AF-A0A151ULC9-F1
#
_cell.length_a   1.000
_cell.length_b   1.000
_cell.length_c   1.000
_cell.angle_alpha   90.00
_cell.angle_beta   90.00
_cell.angle_gamma   90.00
#
_symmetry.space_group_name_H-M   'P 1'
#
loop_
_entity.id
_entity.type
_entity.pdbx_description
1 polymer ?
#
loop_
_entity_poly.entity_id
_entity_poly.type
_entity_poly.pdbx_seq_one_letter_code
_entity_poly.pdbx_strand_id
1 'polypeptide(L)'
;MKPSIVAKLEVLQERCEEVEVLLGDPSIISNQARFRALSKEYAQLSDVTNCFQRWCQVQEDIHTAEHLLKDPEMRDMAQDELRASRASREQLEQQL
;
A
#
# COMPACT_ATOMS: atom_id res chain seq x y z
N MET A 1 -11.95 -7.13 0.59
CA MET A 1 -12.40 -5.74 0.83
C MET A 1 -13.49 -5.32 -0.17
N LYS A 2 -14.38 -4.36 0.14
CA LYS A 2 -15.38 -3.85 -0.83
C LYS A 2 -14.69 -2.96 -1.88
N PRO A 3 -15.06 -3.03 -3.18
CA PRO A 3 -14.46 -2.19 -4.23
C PRO A 3 -14.53 -0.69 -3.94
N SER A 4 -15.60 -0.23 -3.28
CA SER A 4 -15.76 1.17 -2.89
C SER A 4 -14.77 1.66 -1.84
N ILE A 5 -14.23 0.75 -1.02
CA ILE A 5 -13.22 1.09 0.01
C ILE A 5 -11.85 1.17 -0.66
N VAL A 6 -11.54 0.22 -1.53
CA VAL A 6 -10.31 0.22 -2.35
C VAL A 6 -10.20 1.54 -3.13
N ALA A 7 -11.25 1.94 -3.84
CA ALA A 7 -11.26 3.21 -4.58
C ALA A 7 -11.02 4.45 -3.70
N LYS A 8 -11.43 4.41 -2.41
CA LYS A 8 -11.14 5.51 -1.48
C LYS A 8 -9.70 5.48 -1.02
N LEU A 9 -9.14 4.30 -0.75
CA LEU A 9 -7.75 4.13 -0.35
C LEU A 9 -6.80 4.53 -1.49
N GLU A 10 -7.15 4.24 -2.74
CA GLU A 10 -6.43 4.71 -3.93
C GLU A 10 -6.37 6.24 -3.99
N VAL A 11 -7.49 6.93 -3.75
CA VAL A 11 -7.50 8.41 -3.70
C VAL A 11 -6.64 8.95 -2.55
N LEU A 12 -6.64 8.27 -1.39
CA LEU A 12 -5.79 8.67 -0.26
C LEU A 12 -4.30 8.42 -0.56
N GLN A 13 -3.98 7.33 -1.27
CA GLN A 13 -2.63 7.00 -1.74
C GLN A 13 -2.13 8.08 -2.71
N GLU A 14 -2.91 8.41 -3.74
CA GLU A 14 -2.59 9.47 -4.70
C GLU A 14 -2.33 10.80 -4.00
N ARG A 15 -3.17 11.15 -3.01
CA ARG A 15 -2.99 12.38 -2.23
C ARG A 15 -1.70 12.34 -1.39
N CYS A 16 -1.38 11.19 -0.78
CA CYS A 16 -0.17 11.04 0.01
C CYS A 16 1.09 11.22 -0.84
N GLU A 17 1.12 10.64 -2.04
CA GLU A 17 2.21 10.80 -3.01
C GLU A 17 2.32 12.25 -3.49
N GLU A 18 1.20 12.92 -3.77
CA GLU A 18 1.19 14.33 -4.14
C GLU A 18 1.79 15.20 -3.01
N VAL A 19 1.38 14.97 -1.76
CA VAL A 19 1.90 15.69 -0.60
C VAL A 19 3.40 15.43 -0.41
N GLU A 20 3.86 14.20 -0.63
CA GLU A 20 5.28 13.85 -0.57
C GLU A 20 6.10 14.63 -1.61
N VAL A 21 5.61 14.71 -2.85
CA VAL A 21 6.24 15.50 -3.92
C VAL A 21 6.27 16.99 -3.54
N LEU A 22 5.18 17.53 -3.01
CA LEU A 22 5.11 18.93 -2.55
C LEU A 22 6.08 19.21 -1.40
N LEU A 23 6.29 18.26 -0.49
CA LEU A 23 7.26 18.40 0.60
C LEU A 23 8.71 18.41 0.10
N GLY A 24 8.99 17.86 -1.08
CA GLY A 24 10.28 17.95 -1.77
C GLY A 24 10.51 19.26 -2.53
N ASP A 25 9.48 20.09 -2.72
CA ASP A 25 9.56 21.34 -3.48
C ASP A 25 10.28 22.45 -2.66
N PRO A 26 11.38 23.04 -3.16
CA PRO A 26 12.09 24.13 -2.48
C PRO A 26 11.23 25.36 -2.14
N SER A 27 10.21 25.65 -2.94
CA SER A 27 9.25 26.75 -2.71
C SER A 27 8.31 26.47 -1.53
N ILE A 28 8.02 25.19 -1.26
CA ILE A 28 7.26 24.76 -0.09
C ILE A 28 8.15 24.69 1.13
N ILE A 29 9.36 24.12 1.01
CA ILE A 29 10.35 24.03 2.10
C ILE A 29 10.70 25.42 2.66
N SER A 30 10.83 26.42 1.79
CA SER A 30 11.09 27.81 2.20
C SER A 30 9.88 28.47 2.89
N ASN A 31 8.67 27.94 2.73
CA ASN A 31 7.46 28.39 3.41
C ASN A 31 7.12 27.48 4.60
N GLN A 32 7.65 27.80 5.79
CA GLN A 32 7.43 27.03 7.02
C GLN A 32 5.95 26.73 7.34
N ALA A 33 5.03 27.65 7.06
CA ALA A 33 3.61 27.44 7.37
C ALA A 33 3.01 26.35 6.47
N ARG A 34 3.28 26.41 5.17
CA ARG A 34 2.85 25.38 4.20
C ARG A 34 3.54 24.05 4.45
N PHE A 35 4.84 24.06 4.68
CA PHE A 35 5.61 22.85 4.98
C PHE A 35 5.03 22.12 6.19
N ARG A 36 4.80 22.81 7.32
CA ARG A 36 4.19 22.18 8.52
C ARG A 36 2.79 21.61 8.27
N ALA A 37 1.96 22.32 7.49
CA ALA A 37 0.62 21.86 7.18
C ALA A 37 0.66 20.55 6.36
N LEU A 38 1.48 20.54 5.31
CA LEU A 38 1.68 19.36 4.45
C LEU A 38 2.35 18.21 5.19
N SER A 39 3.33 18.46 6.07
CA SER A 39 3.94 17.39 6.88
C SER A 39 2.94 16.73 7.82
N LYS A 40 2.01 17.53 8.38
CA LYS A 40 0.94 17.00 9.24
C LYS A 40 -0.05 16.17 8.43
N GLU A 41 -0.42 16.63 7.24
CA GLU A 41 -1.27 15.88 6.31
C GLU A 41 -0.61 14.57 5.91
N TYR A 42 0.67 14.60 5.51
CA TYR A 42 1.45 13.40 5.17
C TYR A 42 1.46 12.39 6.32
N ALA A 43 1.75 12.83 7.55
CA ALA A 43 1.77 11.94 8.72
C ALA A 43 0.39 11.36 9.06
N GLN A 44 -0.71 12.03 8.70
CA GLN A 44 -2.07 11.50 8.88
C GLN A 44 -2.43 10.46 7.82
N LEU A 45 -1.88 10.60 6.62
CA LEU A 45 -2.14 9.69 5.51
C LEU A 45 -1.18 8.50 5.50
N SER A 46 0.08 8.69 5.92
CA SER A 46 1.17 7.72 5.76
C SER A 46 0.84 6.36 6.36
N ASP A 47 0.20 6.30 7.52
CA ASP A 47 -0.07 5.02 8.18
C ASP A 47 -1.07 4.18 7.38
N VAL A 48 -2.15 4.80 6.90
CA VAL A 48 -3.19 4.11 6.12
C VAL A 48 -2.71 3.78 4.71
N THR A 49 -1.95 4.69 4.08
CA THR A 49 -1.42 4.48 2.73
C THR A 49 -0.30 3.44 2.71
N ASN A 50 0.59 3.41 3.70
CA ASN A 50 1.59 2.35 3.85
C ASN A 50 0.94 0.97 4.05
N CYS A 51 -0.11 0.89 4.87
CA CYS A 51 -0.85 -0.36 5.06
C CYS A 51 -1.53 -0.81 3.75
N PHE A 52 -2.14 0.13 3.02
CA PHE A 52 -2.76 -0.14 1.73
C PHE A 52 -1.74 -0.57 0.67
N GLN A 53 -0.59 0.09 0.58
CA GLN A 53 0.49 -0.28 -0.34
C GLN A 53 1.01 -1.69 -0.05
N ARG A 54 1.14 -2.06 1.23
CA ARG A 54 1.51 -3.42 1.61
C ARG A 54 0.43 -4.44 1.26
N TRP A 55 -0.84 -4.06 1.39
CA TRP A 55 -1.95 -4.91 0.94
C TRP A 55 -1.91 -5.13 -0.58
N CYS A 56 -1.65 -4.08 -1.36
CA CYS A 56 -1.48 -4.20 -2.82
C CYS A 56 -0.32 -5.13 -3.18
N GLN A 57 0.83 -4.98 -2.53
CA GLN A 57 1.98 -5.87 -2.76
C GLN A 57 1.63 -7.33 -2.48
N VAL A 58 0.98 -7.61 -1.35
CA VAL A 58 0.56 -8.98 -1.02
C VAL A 58 -0.42 -9.56 -2.05
N GLN A 59 -1.25 -8.73 -2.68
CA GLN A 59 -2.14 -9.17 -3.75
C GLN A 59 -1.36 -9.54 -5.02
N GLU A 60 -0.31 -8.78 -5.36
CA GLU A 60 0.61 -9.12 -6.45
C GLU A 60 1.40 -10.40 -6.15
N ASP A 61 1.84 -10.58 -4.91
CA ASP A 61 2.55 -11.78 -4.46
C ASP A 61 1.64 -13.02 -4.59
N ILE A 62 0.36 -12.90 -4.20
CA ILE A 62 -0.65 -13.95 -4.41
C ILE A 62 -0.80 -14.25 -5.90
N HIS A 63 -0.92 -13.22 -6.74
CA HIS A 63 -1.07 -13.43 -8.18
C HIS A 63 0.15 -14.15 -8.77
N THR A 64 1.35 -13.75 -8.35
CA THR A 64 2.61 -14.35 -8.78
C THR A 64 2.69 -15.81 -8.34
N ALA A 65 2.41 -16.11 -7.08
CA ALA A 65 2.42 -17.47 -6.57
C ALA A 65 1.33 -18.36 -7.22
N GLU A 66 0.17 -17.80 -7.58
CA GLU A 66 -0.86 -18.50 -8.36
C GLU A 66 -0.37 -18.89 -9.76
N HIS A 67 0.50 -18.09 -10.39
CA HIS A 67 1.14 -18.50 -11.64
C HIS A 67 2.19 -19.58 -11.43
N LEU A 68 2.96 -19.53 -10.33
CA LEU A 68 3.98 -20.54 -10.00
C LEU A 68 3.37 -21.91 -9.69
N LEU A 69 2.11 -21.99 -9.25
CA LEU A 69 1.38 -23.26 -9.08
C LEU A 69 1.26 -24.10 -10.36
N LYS A 70 1.45 -23.48 -11.54
CA LYS A 70 1.42 -24.17 -12.83
C LYS A 70 2.69 -24.98 -13.08
N ASP A 71 3.78 -24.67 -12.37
CA ASP A 71 5.02 -25.41 -12.42
C ASP A 71 5.00 -26.54 -11.35
N PRO A 72 5.05 -27.82 -11.75
CA PRO A 72 5.05 -28.94 -10.82
C PRO A 72 6.20 -28.92 -9.81
N GLU A 73 7.36 -28.38 -10.18
CA GLU A 73 8.55 -28.35 -9.31
C GLU A 73 8.43 -27.27 -8.22
N MET A 74 7.71 -26.19 -8.51
CA MET A 74 7.50 -25.07 -7.59
C MET A 74 6.16 -25.12 -6.84
N ARG A 75 5.32 -26.12 -7.13
CA ARG A 75 3.94 -26.18 -6.65
C ARG A 75 3.81 -26.17 -5.13
N ASP A 76 4.61 -26.96 -4.43
CA ASP A 76 4.53 -27.08 -2.97
C ASP A 76 4.98 -25.78 -2.29
N MET A 77 6.07 -25.18 -2.78
CA MET A 77 6.55 -23.88 -2.31
C MET A 77 5.52 -22.77 -2.55
N ALA A 78 4.94 -22.72 -3.76
CA ALA A 78 3.91 -21.76 -4.12
C ALA A 78 2.63 -21.90 -3.28
N GLN A 79 2.26 -23.12 -2.86
CA GLN A 79 1.12 -23.32 -1.96
C GLN A 79 1.37 -22.74 -0.56
N ASP A 80 2.57 -22.95 -0.01
CA ASP A 80 2.93 -22.40 1.29
C ASP A 80 3.00 -20.86 1.25
N GLU A 81 3.58 -20.30 0.18
CA GLU A 81 3.62 -18.86 -0.05
C GLU A 81 2.22 -18.27 -0.20
N LEU A 82 1.34 -18.90 -0.98
CA LEU A 82 -0.06 -18.48 -1.09
C LEU A 82 -0.78 -18.48 0.25
N ARG A 83 -0.54 -19.47 1.10
CA ARG A 83 -1.14 -19.54 2.44
C ARG A 83 -0.65 -18.38 3.30
N ALA A 84 0.65 -18.11 3.31
CA ALA A 84 1.24 -17.01 4.06
C ALA A 84 0.73 -15.64 3.56
N SER A 85 0.74 -15.41 2.25
CA SER A 85 0.29 -14.16 1.66
C SER A 85 -1.21 -13.92 1.88
N ARG A 86 -2.06 -14.96 1.80
CA ARG A 86 -3.49 -14.83 2.12
C ARG A 86 -3.72 -14.47 3.59
N ALA A 87 -2.97 -15.06 4.52
CA ALA A 87 -3.06 -14.71 5.93
C ALA A 87 -2.61 -13.25 6.19
N SER A 88 -1.51 -12.82 5.55
CA SER A 88 -1.03 -11.44 5.61
C SER A 88 -2.08 -10.46 5.06
N ARG A 89 -2.70 -10.79 3.92
CA ARG A 89 -3.77 -10.00 3.31
C ARG A 89 -4.94 -9.79 4.28
N GLU A 90 -5.38 -10.84 4.97
CA GLU A 90 -6.47 -10.74 5.95
C GLU A 90 -6.11 -9.88 7.16
N GLN A 91 -4.86 -9.95 7.64
CA GLN A 91 -4.38 -9.10 8.73
C GLN A 91 -4.34 -7.62 8.31
N LEU A 92 -3.86 -7.33 7.11
CA LEU A 92 -3.83 -5.97 6.56
C LEU A 92 -5.24 -5.43 6.33
N GLU A 93 -6.17 -6.25 5.85
CA GLU A 93 -7.59 -5.87 5.71
C GLU A 93 -8.26 -5.52 7.04
N GLN A 94 -7.76 -6.01 8.19
CA GLN A 94 -8.27 -5.64 9.51
C GLN A 94 -7.70 -4.32 10.02
N GLN A 95 -6.56 -3.89 9.48
CA GLN A 95 -5.88 -2.64 9.85
C GLN A 95 -6.35 -1.45 9.01
N LEU A 96 -7.07 -1.70 7.90
CA LEU A 96 -7.63 -0.74 6.96
C LEU A 96 -9.14 -0.55 7.17
#